data_AF-A0A5C8T7B3-F1
#
_entry.id   AF-A0A5C8T7B3-F1
#
_cell.length_a   1.000
_cell.length_b   1.000
_cell.length_c   1.000
_cell.angle_alpha   90.00
_cell.angle_beta   90.00
_cell.angle_gamma   90.00
#
_symmetry.space_group_name_H-M   'P 1'
#
loop_
_entity.id
_entity.type
_entity.pdbx_description
1 polymer ?
#
loop_
_entity_poly.entity_id
_entity_poly.type
_entity_poly.pdbx_seq_one_letter_code
_entity_poly.pdbx_strand_id
1 'polypeptide(L)'
;MRAEAADVRPRATMDRMSCESRLMMASWCEKAILAAQIRQSRRRIGDANDLMERSRSAIERSRAAIRSSHTQIAAPTRATASATPTSAARTLLADLSADALDAIVDDFSAAYLEAEATGNDETAEIVRQALVVLGRHLAHELGPKAAGVQIN
;
A
#
# COMPACT_ATOMS: atom_id res chain seq x y z
N MET A 1 -10.85 18.49 96.88
CA MET A 1 -10.01 18.67 95.67
C MET A 1 -9.69 17.30 95.09
N ARG A 2 -10.51 16.79 94.16
CA ARG A 2 -10.19 15.63 93.31
C ARG A 2 -10.79 15.91 91.95
N ALA A 3 -9.92 16.16 90.97
CA ALA A 3 -10.30 16.39 89.59
C ALA A 3 -10.57 15.04 88.94
N GLU A 4 -11.75 14.95 88.36
CA GLU A 4 -12.26 13.87 87.54
C GLU A 4 -11.41 13.79 86.26
N ALA A 5 -10.76 12.65 86.04
CA ALA A 5 -10.03 12.39 84.81
C ALA A 5 -11.06 12.21 83.67
N ALA A 6 -11.35 13.31 82.98
CA ALA A 6 -12.21 13.33 81.82
C ALA A 6 -11.64 12.41 80.72
N ASP A 7 -12.44 11.40 80.41
CA ASP A 7 -12.31 10.49 79.30
C ASP A 7 -12.31 11.25 77.95
N VAL A 8 -11.11 11.65 77.50
CA VAL A 8 -10.90 12.28 76.20
C VAL A 8 -10.09 11.32 75.34
N ARG A 9 -10.74 10.33 74.69
CA ARG A 9 -10.17 9.61 73.53
C ARG A 9 -11.08 8.65 72.70
N PRO A 10 -12.31 9.03 72.29
CA PRO A 10 -12.97 8.31 71.18
C PRO A 10 -13.00 9.09 69.85
N ARG A 11 -12.97 10.44 69.88
CA ARG A 11 -13.23 11.27 68.70
C ARG A 11 -12.06 11.34 67.70
N ALA A 12 -10.84 11.51 68.21
CA ALA A 12 -9.64 11.62 67.37
C ALA A 12 -9.26 10.29 66.67
N THR A 13 -9.63 9.15 67.25
CA THR A 13 -9.39 7.81 66.68
C THR A 13 -10.42 7.46 65.61
N MET A 14 -11.69 7.85 65.79
CA MET A 14 -12.72 7.68 64.75
C MET A 14 -12.42 8.47 63.46
N ASP A 15 -11.97 9.73 63.57
CA ASP A 15 -11.64 10.55 62.40
C ASP A 15 -10.43 10.00 61.63
N ARG A 16 -9.42 9.47 62.34
CA ARG A 16 -8.23 8.89 61.72
C ARG A 16 -8.55 7.58 60.99
N MET A 17 -9.37 6.71 61.59
CA MET A 17 -9.86 5.49 60.92
C MET A 17 -10.73 5.83 59.69
N SER A 18 -11.51 6.91 59.74
CA SER A 18 -12.28 7.39 58.57
C SER A 18 -11.37 7.88 57.45
N CYS A 19 -10.29 8.58 57.77
CA CYS A 19 -9.31 9.07 56.79
C CYS A 19 -8.53 7.93 56.12
N GLU A 20 -8.00 6.98 56.91
CA GLU A 20 -7.29 5.81 56.40
C GLU A 20 -8.19 4.92 55.53
N SER A 21 -9.46 4.75 55.91
CA SER A 21 -10.44 4.03 55.11
C SER A 21 -10.70 4.72 53.77
N ARG A 22 -10.79 6.05 53.73
CA ARG A 22 -10.97 6.81 52.47
C ARG A 22 -9.74 6.71 51.56
N LEU A 23 -8.55 6.82 52.11
CA LEU A 23 -7.30 6.66 51.35
C LEU A 23 -7.16 5.25 50.78
N MET A 24 -7.54 4.23 51.55
CA MET A 24 -7.57 2.86 51.06
C MET A 24 -8.60 2.72 49.92
N MET A 25 -9.83 3.21 50.08
CA MET A 25 -10.83 3.17 49.01
C MET A 25 -10.39 3.90 47.73
N ALA A 26 -9.73 5.06 47.86
CA ALA A 26 -9.18 5.79 46.71
C ALA A 26 -8.11 4.96 45.99
N SER A 27 -7.16 4.36 46.72
CA SER A 27 -6.13 3.48 46.15
C SER A 27 -6.72 2.24 45.46
N TRP A 28 -7.77 1.66 46.02
CA TRP A 28 -8.48 0.53 45.41
C TRP A 28 -9.20 0.93 44.12
N CYS A 29 -9.84 2.10 44.10
CA CYS A 29 -10.47 2.64 42.89
C CYS A 29 -9.44 2.92 41.80
N GLU A 30 -8.30 3.53 42.14
CA GLU A 30 -7.22 3.81 41.20
C GLU A 30 -6.66 2.51 40.58
N LYS A 31 -6.41 1.49 41.41
CA LYS A 31 -5.98 0.16 40.94
C LYS A 31 -7.02 -0.49 40.04
N ALA A 32 -8.31 -0.36 40.36
CA ALA A 32 -9.40 -0.91 39.55
C ALA A 32 -9.49 -0.22 38.18
N ILE A 33 -9.31 1.10 38.13
CA ILE A 33 -9.27 1.88 36.88
C ILE A 33 -8.08 1.45 36.03
N LEU A 34 -6.87 1.37 36.60
CA LEU A 34 -5.68 0.92 35.88
C LEU A 34 -5.86 -0.50 35.35
N ALA A 35 -6.41 -1.41 36.15
CA ALA A 35 -6.70 -2.77 35.71
C ALA A 35 -7.71 -2.80 34.54
N ALA A 36 -8.73 -1.94 34.56
CA ALA A 36 -9.68 -1.80 33.46
C ALA A 36 -9.00 -1.27 32.18
N GLN A 37 -8.16 -0.25 32.28
CA GLN A 37 -7.40 0.31 31.17
C GLN A 37 -6.43 -0.72 30.57
N ILE A 38 -5.73 -1.49 31.40
CA ILE A 38 -4.83 -2.56 30.94
C ILE A 38 -5.61 -3.64 30.18
N ARG A 39 -6.78 -4.06 30.70
CA ARG A 39 -7.64 -5.03 29.99
C ARG A 39 -8.12 -4.48 28.65
N GLN A 40 -8.52 -3.20 28.60
CA GLN A 40 -8.95 -2.55 27.36
C GLN A 40 -7.80 -2.46 26.34
N SER A 41 -6.60 -2.08 26.79
CA SER A 41 -5.40 -2.04 25.95
C SER A 41 -5.07 -3.41 25.36
N ARG A 42 -5.10 -4.47 26.19
CA ARG A 42 -4.88 -5.85 25.73
C ARG A 42 -5.89 -6.30 24.68
N ARG A 43 -7.17 -5.94 24.84
CA ARG A 43 -8.20 -6.22 23.83
C ARG A 43 -7.89 -5.53 22.50
N ARG A 44 -7.56 -4.23 22.53
CA ARG A 44 -7.19 -3.47 21.33
C ARG A 44 -5.97 -4.05 20.61
N ILE A 45 -4.96 -4.51 21.37
CA ILE A 45 -3.78 -5.18 20.81
C ILE A 45 -4.19 -6.51 20.14
N GLY A 46 -5.07 -7.29 20.78
CA GLY A 46 -5.64 -8.50 20.19
C GLY A 46 -6.36 -8.19 18.87
N ASP A 47 -7.27 -7.22 18.86
CA ASP A 47 -8.02 -6.81 17.66
C ASP A 47 -7.08 -6.36 16.53
N ALA A 48 -6.00 -5.64 16.86
CA ALA A 48 -5.01 -5.20 15.89
C ALA A 48 -4.18 -6.38 15.32
N ASN A 49 -3.81 -7.35 16.15
CA ASN A 49 -3.10 -8.55 15.71
C ASN A 49 -3.99 -9.40 14.79
N ASP A 50 -5.26 -9.59 15.14
CA ASP A 50 -6.23 -10.30 14.31
C ASP A 50 -6.42 -9.61 12.95
N LEU A 51 -6.45 -8.27 12.93
CA LEU A 51 -6.52 -7.49 11.70
C LEU A 51 -5.26 -7.67 10.84
N MET A 52 -4.08 -7.66 11.46
CA MET A 52 -2.81 -7.90 10.77
C MET A 52 -2.75 -9.31 10.17
N GLU A 53 -3.21 -10.32 10.89
CA GLU A 53 -3.26 -11.70 10.40
C GLU A 53 -4.20 -11.82 9.19
N ARG A 54 -5.41 -11.25 9.28
CA ARG A 54 -6.35 -11.19 8.14
C ARG A 54 -5.77 -10.47 6.93
N SER A 55 -5.08 -9.35 7.16
CA SER A 55 -4.42 -8.58 6.11
C SER A 55 -3.31 -9.39 5.44
N ARG A 56 -2.47 -10.07 6.24
CA ARG A 56 -1.43 -10.96 5.72
C ARG A 56 -2.01 -12.09 4.88
N SER A 57 -3.06 -12.76 5.36
CA SER A 57 -3.74 -13.80 4.58
C SER A 57 -4.39 -13.27 3.31
N ALA A 58 -4.88 -12.02 3.29
CA ALA A 58 -5.39 -11.38 2.08
C ALA A 58 -4.27 -11.08 1.07
N ILE A 59 -3.12 -10.58 1.54
CA ILE A 59 -1.93 -10.33 0.72
C ILE A 59 -1.39 -11.64 0.16
N GLU A 60 -1.31 -12.70 0.96
CA GLU A 60 -0.85 -14.02 0.51
C GLU A 60 -1.79 -14.62 -0.54
N ARG A 61 -3.11 -14.50 -0.35
CA ARG A 61 -4.10 -14.89 -1.38
C ARG A 61 -3.96 -14.06 -2.65
N SER A 62 -3.77 -12.74 -2.54
CA SER A 62 -3.54 -11.86 -3.69
C SER A 62 -2.26 -12.24 -4.44
N ARG A 63 -1.15 -12.45 -3.73
CA ARG A 63 0.12 -12.93 -4.30
C ARG A 63 -0.03 -14.30 -4.97
N ALA A 64 -0.79 -15.21 -4.38
CA ALA A 64 -1.09 -16.50 -4.97
C ALA A 64 -1.92 -16.35 -6.26
N ALA A 65 -2.93 -15.47 -6.26
CA ALA A 65 -3.72 -15.17 -7.44
C ALA A 65 -2.87 -14.57 -8.58
N ILE A 66 -1.99 -13.61 -8.26
CA ILE A 66 -1.04 -13.02 -9.22
C ILE A 66 -0.11 -14.11 -9.79
N ARG A 67 0.50 -14.93 -8.93
CA ARG A 67 1.36 -16.04 -9.39
C ARG A 67 0.59 -17.05 -10.25
N SER A 68 -0.64 -17.39 -9.87
CA SER A 68 -1.48 -18.33 -10.64
C SER A 68 -1.86 -17.75 -12.01
N SER A 69 -2.13 -16.44 -12.09
CA SER A 69 -2.39 -15.72 -13.33
C SER A 69 -1.13 -15.66 -14.19
N HIS A 70 0.03 -15.44 -13.58
CA HIS A 70 1.32 -15.48 -14.26
C HIS A 70 1.67 -16.89 -14.76
N THR A 71 1.26 -17.97 -14.07
CA THR A 71 1.42 -19.34 -14.57
C THR A 71 0.45 -19.70 -15.70
N GLN A 72 -0.70 -19.02 -15.82
CA GLN A 72 -1.55 -19.14 -17.01
C GLN A 72 -0.96 -18.42 -18.22
N ILE A 73 -0.22 -17.33 -18.00
CA ILE A 73 0.55 -16.64 -19.05
C ILE A 73 1.84 -17.41 -19.40
N ALA A 74 2.41 -18.13 -18.43
CA ALA A 74 3.66 -18.89 -18.57
C ALA A 74 3.45 -20.41 -18.77
N ALA A 75 2.27 -20.86 -19.20
CA ALA A 75 2.14 -22.21 -19.74
C ALA A 75 2.88 -22.25 -21.09
N PRO A 76 3.88 -23.13 -21.26
CA PRO A 76 4.60 -23.23 -22.52
C PRO A 76 3.70 -23.93 -23.53
N THR A 77 3.00 -23.15 -24.36
CA THR A 77 2.39 -23.64 -25.60
C THR A 77 3.50 -24.01 -26.57
N ARG A 78 4.23 -25.10 -26.30
CA ARG A 78 5.19 -25.67 -27.24
C ARG A 78 4.45 -26.60 -28.18
N ALA A 79 3.94 -26.02 -29.26
CA ALA A 79 4.18 -26.44 -30.64
C ALA A 79 3.00 -26.06 -31.54
N THR A 80 3.11 -24.89 -32.18
CA THR A 80 3.01 -24.82 -33.64
C THR A 80 4.00 -23.79 -34.13
N ALA A 81 4.66 -24.14 -35.22
CA ALA A 81 5.74 -23.40 -35.86
C ALA A 81 5.48 -21.89 -36.00
N SER A 82 6.55 -21.11 -35.86
CA SER A 82 6.83 -19.93 -36.68
C SER A 82 5.64 -19.01 -36.99
N ALA A 83 5.29 -18.12 -36.07
CA ALA A 83 4.74 -16.82 -36.43
C ALA A 83 5.12 -15.80 -35.36
N THR A 84 6.13 -14.99 -35.68
CA THR A 84 6.53 -13.78 -34.98
C THR A 84 5.28 -12.94 -34.63
N PRO A 85 5.09 -12.44 -33.39
CA PRO A 85 3.95 -11.58 -33.04
C PRO A 85 4.10 -10.16 -33.61
N THR A 86 5.04 -9.93 -34.53
CA THR A 86 5.13 -8.73 -35.35
C THR A 86 3.85 -8.51 -36.17
N SER A 87 3.08 -9.55 -36.46
CA SER A 87 1.86 -9.45 -37.26
C SER A 87 0.75 -8.66 -36.54
N ALA A 88 0.35 -9.03 -35.32
CA ALA A 88 -0.81 -8.42 -34.66
C ALA A 88 -0.59 -6.95 -34.27
N ALA A 89 0.61 -6.60 -33.81
CA ALA A 89 0.97 -5.20 -33.54
C ALA A 89 1.09 -4.37 -34.83
N ARG A 90 1.59 -4.95 -35.94
CA ARG A 90 1.58 -4.29 -37.26
C ARG A 90 0.15 -4.08 -37.77
N THR A 91 -0.74 -5.06 -37.61
CA THR A 91 -2.13 -4.93 -38.05
C THR A 91 -2.87 -3.85 -37.26
N LEU A 92 -2.61 -3.72 -35.95
CA LEU A 92 -3.22 -2.67 -35.12
C LEU A 92 -2.68 -1.26 -35.42
N LEU A 93 -1.44 -1.14 -35.88
CA LEU A 93 -0.83 0.15 -36.25
C LEU A 93 -1.18 0.56 -37.69
N ALA A 94 -1.36 -0.40 -38.61
CA ALA A 94 -1.70 -0.14 -40.01
C ALA A 94 -3.12 0.43 -40.22
N ASP A 95 -4.03 0.19 -39.28
CA ASP A 95 -5.42 0.70 -39.31
C ASP A 95 -5.58 2.07 -38.62
N LEU A 96 -4.51 2.64 -38.05
CA LEU A 96 -4.54 3.96 -37.41
C LEU A 96 -4.37 5.08 -38.45
N SER A 97 -5.23 6.10 -38.36
CA SER A 97 -5.04 7.33 -39.12
C SER A 97 -3.77 8.06 -38.67
N ALA A 98 -3.17 8.87 -39.55
CA ALA A 98 -2.01 9.69 -39.21
C ALA A 98 -2.26 10.54 -37.95
N ASP A 99 -3.44 11.15 -37.84
CA ASP A 99 -3.84 11.93 -36.67
C ASP A 99 -3.89 11.10 -35.36
N ALA A 100 -4.22 9.82 -35.46
CA ALA A 100 -4.25 8.92 -34.30
C ALA A 100 -2.84 8.48 -33.90
N LEU A 101 -1.94 8.33 -34.87
CA LEU A 101 -0.52 8.07 -34.63
C LEU A 101 0.17 9.27 -33.96
N ASP A 102 -0.11 10.48 -34.43
CA ASP A 102 0.42 11.71 -33.83
C ASP A 102 -0.06 11.88 -32.38
N ALA A 103 -1.35 11.66 -32.11
CA ALA A 103 -1.89 11.70 -30.76
C ALA A 103 -1.23 10.66 -29.83
N ILE A 104 -0.97 9.45 -30.32
CA ILE A 104 -0.27 8.42 -29.56
C ILE A 104 1.18 8.86 -29.25
N VAL A 105 1.91 9.41 -30.23
CA VAL A 105 3.28 9.90 -30.01
C VAL A 105 3.31 11.01 -28.96
N ASP A 106 2.35 11.93 -29.00
CA ASP A 106 2.22 13.01 -28.02
C ASP A 106 1.92 12.47 -26.62
N ASP A 107 0.99 11.52 -26.49
CA ASP A 107 0.63 10.90 -25.21
C ASP A 107 1.82 10.14 -24.59
N PHE A 108 2.54 9.35 -25.38
CA PHE A 108 3.73 8.65 -24.90
C PHE A 108 4.87 9.62 -24.57
N SER A 109 5.02 10.72 -25.31
CA SER A 109 6.02 11.74 -25.01
C SER A 109 5.70 12.50 -23.72
N ALA A 110 4.43 12.82 -23.48
CA ALA A 110 3.97 13.43 -22.24
C ALA A 110 4.20 12.49 -21.04
N ALA A 111 3.85 11.20 -21.18
CA ALA A 111 4.08 10.19 -20.15
C ALA A 111 5.57 10.01 -19.81
N TYR A 112 6.46 10.13 -20.82
CA TYR A 112 7.91 10.08 -20.60
C TYR A 112 8.39 11.26 -19.76
N LEU A 113 7.97 12.48 -20.13
CA LEU A 113 8.34 13.70 -19.41
C LEU A 113 7.81 13.71 -17.97
N GLU A 114 6.61 13.16 -17.74
CA GLU A 114 6.04 13.01 -16.41
C GLU A 114 6.81 11.98 -15.57
N ALA A 115 7.21 10.85 -16.16
CA ALA A 115 8.01 9.84 -15.49
C ALA A 115 9.41 10.35 -15.11
N GLU A 116 10.06 11.11 -16.00
CA GLU A 116 11.33 11.81 -15.72
C GLU A 116 11.17 12.85 -14.61
N ALA A 117 10.12 13.69 -14.66
CA ALA A 117 9.88 14.72 -13.66
C ALA A 117 9.59 14.15 -12.26
N THR A 118 9.04 12.93 -12.19
CA THR A 118 8.71 12.24 -10.94
C THR A 118 9.83 11.32 -10.43
N GLY A 119 10.92 11.15 -11.19
CA GLY A 119 12.02 10.25 -10.85
C GLY A 119 11.63 8.76 -10.89
N ASN A 120 10.66 8.41 -11.74
CA ASN A 120 10.18 7.05 -11.93
C ASN A 120 10.91 6.40 -13.12
N ASP A 121 12.17 6.02 -12.89
CA ASP A 121 13.08 5.50 -13.92
C ASP A 121 12.54 4.25 -14.64
N GLU A 122 11.79 3.39 -13.93
CA GLU A 122 11.18 2.19 -14.51
C GLU A 122 10.11 2.55 -15.55
N THR A 123 9.27 3.54 -15.24
CA THR A 123 8.22 4.00 -16.17
C THR A 123 8.82 4.77 -17.35
N ALA A 124 9.84 5.60 -17.09
CA ALA A 124 10.55 6.32 -18.15
C ALA A 124 11.19 5.35 -19.16
N GLU A 125 11.83 4.28 -18.68
CA GLU A 125 12.46 3.28 -19.55
C GLU A 125 11.43 2.48 -20.38
N ILE A 126 10.30 2.10 -19.80
CA ILE A 126 9.23 1.39 -20.52
C ILE A 126 8.64 2.27 -21.63
N VAL A 127 8.36 3.54 -21.32
CA VAL A 127 7.81 4.50 -22.29
C VAL A 127 8.81 4.80 -23.41
N ARG A 128 10.10 4.94 -23.07
CA ARG A 128 11.19 5.12 -24.05
C ARG A 128 11.30 3.94 -25.01
N GLN A 129 11.20 2.70 -24.51
CA GLN A 129 11.23 1.51 -25.34
C GLN A 129 10.01 1.44 -26.29
N ALA A 130 8.83 1.83 -25.81
CA ALA A 130 7.62 1.88 -26.63
C ALA A 130 7.74 2.89 -27.78
N LEU A 131 8.25 4.10 -27.51
CA LEU A 131 8.51 5.13 -28.52
C LEU A 131 9.52 4.66 -29.58
N VAL A 132 10.59 3.96 -29.19
CA VAL A 132 11.58 3.41 -30.13
C VAL A 132 10.96 2.36 -31.05
N VAL A 133 10.11 1.48 -30.52
CA VAL A 133 9.41 0.47 -31.33
C VAL A 133 8.47 1.13 -32.32
N LEU A 134 7.72 2.14 -31.88
CA LEU A 134 6.78 2.89 -32.72
C LEU A 134 7.51 3.68 -33.82
N GLY A 135 8.60 4.38 -33.50
CA GLY A 135 9.43 5.09 -34.48
C GLY A 135 10.07 4.15 -35.51
N ARG A 136 10.52 2.96 -35.10
CA ARG A 136 11.02 1.92 -36.02
C ARG A 136 9.93 1.40 -36.95
N HIS A 137 8.70 1.29 -36.46
CA HIS A 137 7.58 0.86 -37.26
C HIS A 137 7.21 1.92 -38.31
N LEU A 138 7.09 3.19 -37.89
CA LEU A 138 6.84 4.32 -38.79
C LEU A 138 7.93 4.46 -39.87
N ALA A 139 9.20 4.32 -39.50
CA ALA A 139 10.31 4.36 -40.46
C ALA A 139 10.27 3.19 -41.47
N HIS A 140 9.73 2.03 -41.08
CA HIS A 140 9.55 0.89 -41.96
C HIS A 140 8.35 1.06 -42.91
N GLU A 141 7.28 1.74 -42.49
CA GLU A 141 6.07 1.91 -43.31
C GLU A 141 6.13 3.14 -44.23
N LEU A 142 6.63 4.28 -43.74
CA LEU A 142 6.70 5.53 -44.51
C LEU A 142 8.04 5.67 -45.27
N GLY A 143 9.01 4.80 -44.97
CA GLY A 143 10.38 4.90 -45.43
C GLY A 143 11.18 5.97 -44.66
N PRO A 144 12.51 5.78 -44.50
CA PRO A 144 13.34 6.62 -43.60
C PRO A 144 13.35 8.11 -43.96
N LYS A 145 13.06 8.47 -45.23
CA LYS A 145 13.03 9.86 -45.70
C LYS A 145 11.76 10.63 -45.30
N ALA A 146 10.63 9.95 -45.09
CA ALA A 146 9.39 10.60 -44.66
C ALA A 146 9.30 10.74 -43.13
N ALA A 147 10.03 9.89 -42.40
CA ALA A 147 10.10 9.91 -40.93
C ALA A 147 11.20 10.84 -40.35
N GLY A 148 11.90 11.61 -41.19
CA GLY A 148 12.95 12.53 -40.74
C GLY A 148 14.22 11.87 -40.17
N VAL A 149 14.37 10.54 -40.31
CA VAL A 149 15.52 9.80 -39.78
C VAL A 149 16.60 9.71 -40.86
N GLN A 150 17.60 10.60 -40.78
CA GLN A 150 18.85 10.40 -41.51
C GLN A 150 19.59 9.21 -40.90
N ILE A 151 19.56 8.07 -41.59
CA ILE A 151 20.46 6.95 -41.31
C ILE A 151 21.83 7.34 -41.86
N ASN A 152 22.75 7.73 -40.98
CA ASN A 152 24.19 7.70 -41.25
C ASN A 152 24.74 6.32 -40.86
#